data_AF-A0AAV0QME5-F1
#
_entry.id   AF-A0AAV0QME5-F1
#
_cell.length_a   1.000
_cell.length_b   1.000
_cell.length_c   1.000
_cell.angle_alpha   90.00
_cell.angle_beta   90.00
_cell.angle_gamma   90.00
#
_symmetry.space_group_name_H-M   'P 1'
#
loop_
_entity.id
_entity.type
_entity.pdbx_description
1 polymer ?
#
loop_
_entity_poly.entity_id
_entity_poly.type
_entity_poly.pdbx_seq_one_letter_code
_entity_poly.pdbx_strand_id
1 'polypeptide(L)' 'MDTGSSLTWVKCLPCSPCTPGGGAATALFDPAKSKSYYALPCTDDNDFFNDPCSLSLT' A
#
# COMPACT_ATOMS: atom_id res chain seq x y z
N MET A 1 2.10 17.11 4.98
CA MET A 1 2.58 16.16 6.00
C MET A 1 1.53 16.10 7.07
N ASP A 2 0.91 14.93 7.26
CA ASP A 2 -0.05 14.70 8.35
C ASP A 2 0.75 14.34 9.62
N THR A 3 0.48 15.01 10.72
CA THR A 3 1.11 14.77 12.03
C THR A 3 0.23 13.98 12.99
N GLY A 4 -1.03 13.72 12.60
CA GLY A 4 -2.00 12.99 13.41
C GLY A 4 -2.07 11.49 13.10
N SER A 5 -1.33 11.02 12.10
CA SER A 5 -1.28 9.60 11.71
C SER A 5 0.16 9.08 11.65
N SER A 6 0.33 7.80 11.96
CA SER A 6 1.61 7.09 11.85
C SER A 6 1.76 6.36 10.50
N LEU A 7 0.76 6.45 9.62
CA LEU A 7 0.70 5.73 8.35
C LEU A 7 1.02 6.66 7.18
N THR A 8 2.04 6.29 6.41
CA THR A 8 2.31 6.91 5.10
C THR A 8 1.98 5.90 4.01
N TRP A 9 1.15 6.30 3.03
CA TRP A 9 0.70 5.40 1.95
C TRP A 9 0.62 6.14 0.61
N VAL A 10 0.73 5.37 -0.48
CA VAL A 10 0.53 5.82 -1.86
C VAL A 10 -0.24 4.77 -2.64
N LYS A 11 -0.89 5.15 -3.75
CA LYS A 11 -1.59 4.19 -4.62
C LYS A 11 -0.59 3.42 -5.47
N CYS A 12 -0.71 2.10 -5.50
CA CYS A 12 0.12 1.20 -6.30
C CYS A 12 -0.61 0.69 -7.55
N LEU A 13 0.15 0.25 -8.56
CA LEU A 13 -0.34 -0.58 -9.66
C LEU A 13 -0.28 -2.08 -9.29
N PRO A 14 -1.21 -2.92 -9.79
CA PRO A 14 -2.44 -2.55 -10.49
C PRO A 14 -3.50 -2.03 -9.51
N CYS A 15 -4.25 -0.99 -9.90
CA CYS A 15 -5.40 -0.51 -9.13
C CYS A 15 -6.70 -1.15 -9.66
N SER A 16 -7.64 -1.47 -8.77
CA SER A 16 -8.98 -1.94 -9.16
C SER A 16 -10.01 -1.61 -8.08
N PRO A 17 -10.96 -0.68 -8.31
CA PRO A 17 -11.16 0.17 -9.48
C PRO A 17 -10.28 1.45 -9.47
N CYS A 18 -9.57 1.74 -10.56
CA CYS A 18 -8.93 3.03 -10.78
C CYS A 18 -9.98 4.04 -11.28
N THR A 19 -10.72 4.71 -10.40
CA THR A 19 -11.66 5.74 -10.85
C THR A 19 -10.91 6.95 -11.43
N PRO A 20 -11.17 7.36 -12.69
CA PRO A 20 -10.51 8.52 -13.31
C PRO A 20 -10.98 9.88 -12.76
N GLY A 21 -11.68 9.92 -11.61
CA GLY A 21 -12.43 11.09 -11.12
C GLY A 21 -11.85 11.80 -9.88
N GLY A 22 -10.60 11.53 -9.50
CA GLY A 22 -9.97 12.14 -8.33
C GLY A 22 -8.73 12.95 -8.68
N GLY A 23 -8.92 14.13 -9.29
CA GLY A 23 -7.99 15.27 -9.34
C GLY A 23 -6.51 14.98 -9.57
N ALA A 24 -6.04 15.34 -10.77
CA ALA A 24 -4.64 15.32 -11.24
C ALA A 24 -4.04 13.91 -11.43
N ALA A 25 -3.12 13.80 -12.39
CA ALA A 25 -2.32 12.62 -12.66
C ALA A 25 -1.67 12.12 -11.36
N THR A 26 -2.36 11.23 -10.64
CA THR A 26 -1.82 10.64 -9.43
C THR A 26 -0.70 9.75 -9.91
N ALA A 27 0.55 10.13 -9.64
CA ALA A 27 1.69 9.26 -9.91
C ALA A 27 1.48 7.96 -9.14
N LEU A 28 1.07 6.92 -9.85
CA LEU A 28 0.90 5.59 -9.27
C LEU A 28 2.28 5.01 -9.06
N PHE A 29 2.52 4.48 -7.87
CA PHE A 29 3.72 3.72 -7.60
C PHE A 29 3.65 2.40 -8.38
N ASP A 30 4.65 2.16 -9.23
CA ASP A 30 4.80 0.91 -9.96
C ASP A 30 5.84 0.03 -9.26
N PRO A 31 5.40 -0.93 -8.41
CA PRO A 31 6.33 -1.80 -7.69
C PRO A 31 7.26 -2.58 -8.62
N ALA A 32 6.80 -2.91 -9.84
CA ALA A 32 7.60 -3.66 -10.81
C ALA A 32 8.76 -2.83 -11.39
N LYS A 33 8.69 -1.50 -11.34
CA LYS A 33 9.78 -0.60 -11.77
C LYS A 33 10.75 -0.23 -10.66
N SER A 34 10.45 -0.55 -9.41
CA SER A 34 11.32 -0.25 -8.28
C SER A 34 12.21 -1.44 -7.93
N LYS A 35 13.52 -1.26 -8.06
CA LYS A 35 14.51 -2.29 -7.72
C LYS A 35 14.64 -2.55 -6.22
N SER A 36 14.15 -1.61 -5.40
CA SER A 36 14.20 -1.69 -3.92
C SER A 36 12.84 -2.06 -3.32
N TYR A 37 11.81 -2.24 -4.13
CA TYR A 37 10.51 -2.68 -3.64
C TYR A 37 10.55 -4.16 -3.27
N TYR A 38 9.99 -4.48 -2.11
CA TYR A 38 9.69 -5.84 -1.70
C TYR A 38 8.29 -5.84 -1.06
N ALA A 39 7.48 -6.83 -1.43
CA ALA A 39 6.21 -7.04 -0.77
C ALA A 39 6.48 -7.67 0.61
N LEU A 40 5.78 -7.20 1.64
CA LEU A 40 5.77 -7.81 2.96
C LEU A 40 4.72 -8.91 2.97
N PRO A 41 5.10 -10.21 2.96
CA PRO A 41 4.13 -11.28 3.06
C PRO A 41 3.59 -11.40 4.50
N CYS A 42 2.37 -11.90 4.64
CA CYS A 42 1.76 -12.13 5.95
C CYS A 42 2.36 -13.36 6.69
N THR A 43 3.22 -14.13 6.02
CA THR A 43 3.81 -15.38 6.53
C THR A 43 5.18 -15.21 7.16
N ASP A 44 5.70 -13.99 7.22
CA ASP A 44 6.94 -13.74 7.92
C ASP A 44 6.65 -13.74 9.43
N ASP A 45 7.09 -14.80 10.13
CA ASP A 45 7.03 -14.98 11.60
C ASP A 45 7.71 -13.86 12.41
N ASN A 46 8.29 -12.86 11.73
CA ASN A 46 8.86 -11.67 12.34
C ASN A 46 7.80 -10.59 12.35
N ASP A 47 6.99 -10.68 13.40
CA ASP A 47 6.00 -9.72 13.87
C ASP A 47 6.58 -8.29 13.87
N PHE A 48 6.26 -7.50 12.84
CA PHE A 48 6.74 -6.11 12.78
C PHE A 48 5.67 -5.03 12.89
N PHE A 49 4.37 -5.35 12.83
CA PHE A 49 3.29 -4.49 13.35
C PHE A 49 1.90 -5.14 13.10
N ASN A 50 1.51 -6.18 13.85
CA ASN A 50 0.18 -6.82 13.77
C ASN A 50 -0.27 -7.25 12.36
N ASP A 51 0.10 -8.48 12.01
CA ASP A 51 -0.65 -9.41 11.15
C ASP A 51 -1.67 -8.78 10.15
N PRO A 52 -1.24 -8.38 8.93
CA PRO A 52 -2.15 -7.90 7.89
C PRO A 52 -3.16 -8.96 7.43
N CYS A 53 -3.02 -10.22 7.86
CA CYS A 53 -3.98 -11.29 7.59
C CYS A 53 -5.14 -11.37 8.60
N SER A 54 -5.12 -10.59 9.69
CA SER A 54 -6.23 -10.57 10.67
C SER A 54 -7.34 -9.55 10.31
N LEU A 55 -7.11 -8.66 9.35
CA LEU A 55 -8.14 -7.75 8.84
C LEU A 55 -8.98 -8.43 7.75
N SER A 56 -9.64 -9.53 8.11
CA SER A 56 -10.83 -9.97 7.37
C SER A 56 -11.93 -8.93 7.63
N LEU A 57 -12.18 -8.05 6.66
CA LEU A 57 -13.36 -7.20 6.64
C LEU A 57 -14.60 -8.11 6.46
N THR A 58 -15.14 -8.60 7.58
CA THR A 58 -16.56 -8.92 7.73
C THR A 58 -17.37 -7.66 7.93
#